data_AF-A0AAP4BWF3-F1
#
_entry.id   AF-A0AAP4BWF3-F1
#
_cell.length_a   1.000
_cell.length_b   1.000
_cell.length_c   1.000
_cell.angle_alpha   90.00
_cell.angle_beta   90.00
_cell.angle_gamma   90.00
#
_symmetry.space_group_name_H-M   'P 1'
#
loop_
_entity.id
_entity.type
_entity.pdbx_description
1 polymer ?
#
loop_
_entity_poly.entity_id
_entity_poly.type
_entity_poly.pdbx_seq_one_letter_code
_entity_poly.pdbx_strand_id
1 'polypeptide(L)'
;MQEELSLREQKRLETRLRIEDAATELVDKHSFGEVTIEEICELAGISRRTFFNYFDSKESAVLGAPSADFTAEMREYFLHEPTTNIMELVLNLVEQHMEGHHVNPTIRERRKRIANDPEAAAASISRKRAKSIELIGLIEERLDREPELRVLEGHSTATEAMVIAGVVREALWLSIAAPDSDCSDALSSRLNDSLTLINDVMKGIRW
;
A
#
# COMPACT_ATOMS: atom_id res chain seq x y z
N MET A 1 -14.55 -16.00 -17.21
CA MET A 1 -15.92 -15.48 -16.99
C MET A 1 -15.78 -14.48 -15.87
N GLN A 2 -15.82 -13.18 -16.16
CA GLN A 2 -15.76 -12.14 -15.11
C GLN A 2 -17.07 -12.26 -14.32
N GLU A 3 -17.00 -12.61 -13.03
CA GLU A 3 -18.18 -12.61 -12.16
C GLU A 3 -18.66 -11.16 -12.00
N GLU A 4 -19.82 -10.85 -12.57
CA GLU A 4 -20.52 -9.59 -12.29
C GLU A 4 -20.87 -9.54 -10.80
N LEU A 5 -20.35 -8.54 -10.10
CA LEU A 5 -20.63 -8.29 -8.68
C LEU A 5 -22.14 -8.33 -8.43
N SER A 6 -22.57 -9.04 -7.38
CA SER A 6 -23.97 -9.06 -6.97
C SER A 6 -24.46 -7.66 -6.61
N LEU A 7 -25.77 -7.41 -6.73
CA LEU A 7 -26.37 -6.11 -6.36
C LEU A 7 -26.03 -5.69 -4.91
N ARG A 8 -25.84 -6.66 -4.02
CA ARG A 8 -25.40 -6.43 -2.64
C ARG A 8 -23.96 -5.94 -2.57
N GLU A 9 -23.06 -6.56 -3.34
CA GLU A 9 -21.65 -6.16 -3.42
C GLU A 9 -21.48 -4.79 -4.08
N GLN A 10 -22.25 -4.51 -5.14
CA GLN A 10 -22.28 -3.21 -5.79
C GLN A 10 -22.69 -2.10 -4.80
N LYS A 11 -23.80 -2.28 -4.08
CA LYS A 11 -24.25 -1.32 -3.05
C LYS A 11 -23.26 -1.16 -1.90
N ARG A 12 -22.58 -2.26 -1.53
CA ARG A 12 -21.52 -2.22 -0.51
C ARG A 12 -20.34 -1.39 -1.00
N LEU A 13 -19.88 -1.62 -2.22
CA LEU A 13 -18.78 -0.87 -2.84
C LEU A 13 -19.13 0.62 -2.99
N GLU A 14 -20.33 0.93 -3.48
CA GLU A 14 -20.81 2.32 -3.62
C GLU A 14 -20.81 3.07 -2.29
N THR A 15 -21.32 2.43 -1.23
CA THR A 15 -21.33 3.02 0.12
C THR A 15 -19.90 3.23 0.63
N ARG A 16 -19.02 2.25 0.42
CA ARG A 16 -17.61 2.35 0.78
C ARG A 16 -16.95 3.53 0.08
N LEU A 17 -17.12 3.66 -1.23
CA LEU A 17 -16.53 4.73 -2.05
C LEU A 17 -17.00 6.11 -1.61
N ARG A 18 -18.29 6.27 -1.28
CA ARG A 18 -18.84 7.53 -0.78
C ARG A 18 -18.24 7.96 0.56
N ILE A 19 -17.94 7.00 1.45
CA ILE A 19 -17.25 7.30 2.71
C ILE A 19 -15.80 7.72 2.46
N GLU A 20 -15.07 7.02 1.58
CA GLU A 20 -13.70 7.40 1.22
C GLU A 20 -13.66 8.78 0.56
N ASP A 21 -14.62 9.07 -0.32
CA ASP A 21 -14.77 10.36 -0.99
C ASP A 21 -14.95 11.48 0.04
N ALA A 22 -15.93 11.35 0.95
CA ALA A 22 -16.16 12.32 2.02
C ALA A 22 -14.92 12.51 2.92
N ALA A 23 -14.28 11.41 3.33
CA ALA A 23 -13.11 11.46 4.21
C ALA A 23 -11.91 12.17 3.55
N THR A 24 -11.61 11.81 2.30
CA THR A 24 -10.52 12.43 1.56
C THR A 24 -10.84 13.86 1.14
N GLU A 25 -12.11 14.21 0.88
CA GLU A 25 -12.51 15.59 0.63
C GLU A 25 -12.26 16.49 1.84
N LEU A 26 -12.68 16.06 3.02
CA LEU A 26 -12.52 16.83 4.25
C LEU A 26 -11.04 17.03 4.58
N VAL A 27 -10.21 15.99 4.46
CA VAL A 27 -8.77 16.09 4.75
C VAL A 27 -7.98 16.81 3.63
N ASP A 28 -8.53 16.94 2.43
CA ASP A 28 -7.92 17.79 1.40
C ASP A 28 -8.22 19.29 1.65
N LYS A 29 -9.33 19.59 2.32
CA LYS A 29 -9.76 20.96 2.69
C LYS A 29 -9.26 21.42 4.06
N HIS A 30 -9.08 20.47 4.98
CA HIS A 30 -8.70 20.66 6.38
C HIS A 30 -7.53 19.74 6.71
N SER A 31 -6.74 20.01 7.75
CA SER A 31 -5.65 19.09 8.11
C SER A 31 -6.17 17.76 8.67
N PHE A 32 -5.36 16.69 8.60
CA PHE A 32 -5.78 15.34 8.99
C PHE A 32 -6.34 15.28 10.42
N GLY A 33 -5.70 15.96 11.39
CA GLY A 33 -6.12 16.00 12.79
C GLY A 33 -7.44 16.73 13.06
N GLU A 34 -7.80 17.68 12.20
CA GLU A 34 -9.00 18.52 12.38
C GLU A 34 -10.28 17.78 12.02
N VAL A 35 -10.20 16.81 11.11
CA VAL A 35 -11.36 16.06 10.61
C VAL A 35 -11.80 14.97 11.60
N THR A 36 -13.11 14.90 11.86
CA THR A 36 -13.74 13.91 12.74
C THR A 36 -14.54 12.84 11.98
N ILE A 37 -14.80 11.70 12.62
CA ILE A 37 -15.65 10.64 12.03
C ILE A 37 -17.09 11.15 11.86
N GLU A 38 -17.56 12.00 12.77
CA GLU A 38 -18.86 12.65 12.75
C GLU A 38 -19.06 13.47 11.47
N GLU A 39 -18.12 14.35 11.13
CA GLU A 39 -18.19 15.18 9.91
C GLU A 39 -18.16 14.31 8.65
N ILE A 40 -17.34 13.25 8.65
CA ILE A 40 -17.32 12.27 7.55
C ILE A 40 -18.68 11.59 7.40
N CYS A 41 -19.32 11.19 8.51
CA CYS A 41 -20.63 10.55 8.49
C CYS A 41 -21.72 11.51 7.98
N GLU A 42 -21.68 12.78 8.41
CA GLU A 42 -22.59 13.82 7.96
C GLU A 42 -22.46 14.06 6.45
N LEU A 43 -21.24 14.26 5.96
CA LEU A 43 -20.97 14.48 4.54
C LEU A 43 -21.32 13.26 3.68
N ALA A 44 -21.06 12.04 4.16
CA ALA A 44 -21.41 10.81 3.46
C ALA A 44 -22.91 10.42 3.57
N GLY A 45 -23.68 11.09 4.44
CA GLY A 45 -25.09 10.81 4.68
C GLY A 45 -25.33 9.45 5.34
N ILE A 46 -24.53 9.08 6.33
CA ILE A 46 -24.61 7.79 7.04
C ILE A 46 -24.56 7.94 8.57
N SER A 47 -24.91 6.87 9.28
CA SER A 47 -24.71 6.82 10.74
C SER A 47 -23.27 6.43 11.10
N ARG A 48 -22.84 6.78 12.33
CA ARG A 48 -21.56 6.32 12.89
C ARG A 48 -21.45 4.79 12.96
N ARG A 49 -22.54 4.10 13.29
CA ARG A 49 -22.59 2.62 13.25
C ARG A 49 -22.34 2.11 11.83
N THR A 50 -22.92 2.76 10.82
CA THR A 50 -22.68 2.41 9.42
C THR A 50 -21.22 2.60 9.08
N PHE A 51 -20.59 3.72 9.44
CA PHE A 51 -19.17 3.95 9.20
C PHE A 51 -18.31 2.79 9.70
N PHE A 52 -18.51 2.38 10.97
CA PHE A 52 -17.76 1.27 11.57
C PHE A 52 -18.07 -0.11 10.98
N ASN A 53 -19.15 -0.28 10.20
CA ASN A 53 -19.37 -1.51 9.43
C ASN A 53 -18.47 -1.59 8.18
N TYR A 54 -17.86 -0.47 7.77
CA TYR A 54 -17.02 -0.39 6.57
C TYR A 54 -15.54 -0.07 6.88
N PHE A 55 -15.28 0.67 7.96
CA PHE A 55 -13.96 1.19 8.31
C PHE A 55 -13.73 1.14 9.82
N ASP A 56 -12.57 0.64 10.22
CA ASP A 56 -12.21 0.55 11.65
C ASP A 56 -11.73 1.88 12.23
N SER A 57 -11.38 2.84 11.36
CA SER A 57 -10.73 4.11 11.76
C SER A 57 -10.86 5.22 10.71
N LYS A 58 -10.68 6.48 11.12
CA LYS A 58 -10.61 7.64 10.20
C LYS A 58 -9.48 7.46 9.19
N GLU A 59 -8.31 7.04 9.68
CA GLU A 59 -7.12 6.75 8.89
C GLU A 59 -7.46 5.75 7.77
N SER A 60 -8.33 4.76 8.03
CA SER A 60 -8.71 3.75 7.03
C SER A 60 -9.62 4.29 5.92
N ALA A 61 -10.44 5.29 6.24
CA ALA A 61 -11.25 5.98 5.24
C ALA A 61 -10.40 6.96 4.42
N VAL A 62 -9.46 7.68 5.07
CA VAL A 62 -8.64 8.71 4.44
C VAL A 62 -7.48 8.12 3.63
N LEU A 63 -6.66 7.27 4.24
CA LEU A 63 -5.44 6.73 3.61
C LEU A 63 -5.70 5.47 2.77
N GLY A 64 -6.94 4.96 2.80
CA GLY A 64 -7.27 3.63 2.31
C GLY A 64 -7.28 2.61 3.45
N ALA A 65 -7.92 1.47 3.20
CA ALA A 65 -7.94 0.38 4.17
C ALA A 65 -6.48 0.06 4.58
N PRO A 66 -6.22 -0.26 5.86
CA PRO A 66 -4.98 -0.94 6.21
C PRO A 66 -4.81 -2.10 5.23
N SER A 67 -3.60 -2.28 4.73
CA SER A 67 -3.24 -3.52 4.02
C SER A 67 -3.73 -4.68 4.87
N ALA A 68 -4.66 -5.48 4.36
CA ALA A 68 -5.00 -6.74 5.02
C ALA A 68 -3.71 -7.56 5.19
N ASP A 69 -3.70 -8.52 6.11
CA ASP A 69 -2.59 -9.48 6.13
C ASP A 69 -2.51 -10.19 4.77
N PHE A 70 -1.31 -10.64 4.38
CA PHE A 70 -1.20 -11.47 3.18
C PHE A 70 -2.04 -12.72 3.37
N THR A 71 -2.89 -13.03 2.40
CA THR A 71 -3.77 -14.21 2.52
C THR A 71 -2.95 -15.49 2.54
N ALA A 72 -3.53 -16.59 3.02
CA ALA A 72 -2.84 -17.88 3.02
C ALA A 72 -2.38 -18.27 1.61
N GLU A 73 -3.18 -17.97 0.59
CA GLU A 73 -2.87 -18.23 -0.81
C GLU A 73 -1.69 -17.39 -1.31
N MET A 74 -1.64 -16.09 -0.97
CA MET A 74 -0.51 -15.22 -1.31
C MET A 74 0.79 -15.69 -0.66
N ARG A 75 0.72 -16.09 0.61
CA ARG A 75 1.88 -16.62 1.35
C ARG A 75 2.37 -17.92 0.76
N GLU A 76 1.46 -18.84 0.44
CA GLU A 76 1.79 -20.13 -0.16
C GLU A 76 2.43 -19.95 -1.54
N TYR A 77 1.86 -19.07 -2.38
CA TYR A 77 2.44 -18.68 -3.66
C TYR A 77 3.88 -18.15 -3.49
N PHE A 78 4.06 -17.16 -2.60
CA PHE A 78 5.38 -16.57 -2.36
C PHE A 78 6.42 -17.59 -1.88
N LEU A 79 6.01 -18.59 -1.10
CA LEU A 79 6.92 -19.59 -0.54
C LEU A 79 7.32 -20.70 -1.52
N HIS A 80 6.61 -20.88 -2.64
CA HIS A 80 6.81 -22.02 -3.55
C HIS A 80 6.97 -21.66 -5.02
N GLU A 81 6.64 -20.42 -5.43
CA GLU A 81 6.78 -20.01 -6.82
C GLU A 81 8.26 -20.08 -7.25
N PRO A 82 8.58 -20.85 -8.31
CA PRO A 82 9.93 -20.92 -8.83
C PRO A 82 10.42 -19.55 -9.30
N THR A 83 11.55 -19.11 -8.79
CA THR A 83 12.13 -17.82 -9.18
C THR A 83 13.65 -17.88 -9.18
N THR A 84 14.29 -16.99 -9.94
CA THR A 84 15.72 -16.69 -9.86
C THR A 84 15.96 -15.27 -9.35
N ASN A 85 14.89 -14.52 -9.07
CA ASN A 85 14.92 -13.11 -8.71
C ASN A 85 13.93 -12.85 -7.58
N ILE A 86 14.45 -12.81 -6.35
CA ILE A 86 13.62 -12.56 -5.15
C ILE A 86 12.91 -11.20 -5.19
N MET A 87 13.53 -10.18 -5.81
CA MET A 87 12.93 -8.85 -5.92
C MET A 87 11.66 -8.88 -6.77
N GLU A 88 11.68 -9.59 -7.90
CA GLU A 88 10.52 -9.73 -8.78
C GLU A 88 9.36 -10.44 -8.07
N LEU A 89 9.67 -11.52 -7.33
CA LEU A 89 8.67 -12.24 -6.55
C LEU A 89 8.04 -11.35 -5.46
N VAL A 90 8.84 -10.53 -4.78
CA VAL A 90 8.35 -9.55 -3.79
C VAL A 90 7.46 -8.49 -4.44
N LEU A 91 7.84 -7.98 -5.62
CA LEU A 91 7.03 -6.99 -6.34
C LEU A 91 5.68 -7.56 -6.77
N ASN A 92 5.65 -8.80 -7.27
CA ASN A 92 4.41 -9.49 -7.64
C ASN A 92 3.50 -9.67 -6.43
N LEU A 93 4.05 -10.08 -5.28
CA LEU A 93 3.28 -10.21 -4.03
C LEU A 93 2.68 -8.87 -3.61
N VAL A 94 3.45 -7.77 -3.68
CA VAL A 94 2.97 -6.43 -3.34
C VAL A 94 1.92 -5.94 -4.34
N GLU A 95 2.10 -6.18 -5.64
CA GLU A 95 1.13 -5.79 -6.67
C GLU A 95 -0.20 -6.52 -6.48
N GLN A 96 -0.17 -7.84 -6.33
CA GLN A 96 -1.37 -8.65 -6.08
C GLN A 96 -2.07 -8.22 -4.79
N HIS A 97 -1.30 -7.86 -3.75
CA HIS A 97 -1.86 -7.35 -2.51
C HIS A 97 -2.53 -5.97 -2.66
N MET A 98 -2.03 -5.17 -3.59
CA MET A 98 -2.57 -3.83 -3.87
C MET A 98 -3.71 -3.84 -4.89
N GLU A 99 -4.01 -4.95 -5.56
CA GLU A 99 -5.14 -5.07 -6.48
C GLU A 99 -6.47 -4.72 -5.78
N GLY A 100 -7.30 -3.93 -6.45
CA GLY A 100 -8.60 -3.49 -5.92
C GLY A 100 -8.57 -2.27 -4.99
N HIS A 101 -7.38 -1.75 -4.64
CA HIS A 101 -7.25 -0.49 -3.93
C HIS A 101 -7.37 0.70 -4.92
N HIS A 102 -8.33 1.60 -4.67
CA HIS A 102 -8.49 2.92 -5.35
C HIS A 102 -9.03 2.91 -6.78
N VAL A 103 -10.30 2.53 -6.95
CA VAL A 103 -11.02 2.57 -8.24
C VAL A 103 -11.32 4.01 -8.73
N ASN A 104 -11.31 5.01 -7.84
CA ASN A 104 -11.69 6.39 -8.16
C ASN A 104 -10.45 7.30 -8.31
N PRO A 105 -10.23 7.91 -9.51
CA PRO A 105 -9.06 8.75 -9.77
C PRO A 105 -9.05 10.03 -8.91
N THR A 106 -10.20 10.62 -8.60
CA THR A 106 -10.28 11.84 -7.78
C THR A 106 -9.88 11.57 -6.32
N ILE A 107 -10.23 10.41 -5.79
CA ILE A 107 -9.82 9.98 -4.44
C ILE A 107 -8.30 9.76 -4.42
N ARG A 108 -7.76 9.15 -5.46
CA ARG A 108 -6.33 8.89 -5.62
C ARG A 108 -5.50 10.18 -5.64
N GLU A 109 -5.95 11.19 -6.39
CA GLU A 109 -5.27 12.50 -6.42
C GLU A 109 -5.31 13.24 -5.08
N ARG A 110 -6.43 13.16 -4.34
CA ARG A 110 -6.49 13.70 -2.98
C ARG A 110 -5.53 12.97 -2.05
N ARG A 111 -5.48 11.64 -2.09
CA ARG A 111 -4.54 10.84 -1.29
C ARG A 111 -3.09 11.19 -1.58
N LYS A 112 -2.73 11.48 -2.83
CA LYS A 112 -1.39 11.99 -3.21
C LYS A 112 -1.05 13.32 -2.53
N ARG A 113 -2.01 14.25 -2.41
CA ARG A 113 -1.80 15.51 -1.68
C ARG A 113 -1.73 15.31 -0.17
N ILE A 114 -2.70 14.55 0.37
CA ILE A 114 -2.80 14.21 1.80
C ILE A 114 -1.54 13.48 2.30
N ALA A 115 -0.89 12.70 1.45
CA ALA A 115 0.38 12.05 1.77
C ALA A 115 1.47 13.03 2.25
N ASN A 116 1.37 14.32 1.91
CA ASN A 116 2.29 15.37 2.36
C ASN A 116 1.83 16.09 3.64
N ASP A 117 0.60 15.86 4.13
CA ASP A 117 0.16 16.35 5.43
C ASP A 117 0.95 15.63 6.55
N PRO A 118 1.57 16.35 7.51
CA PRO A 118 2.47 15.75 8.49
C PRO A 118 1.82 14.66 9.36
N GLU A 119 0.55 14.86 9.75
CA GLU A 119 -0.15 13.91 10.61
C GLU A 119 -0.62 12.69 9.83
N ALA A 120 -1.12 12.89 8.61
CA ALA A 120 -1.43 11.82 7.69
C ALA A 120 -0.19 10.98 7.35
N ALA A 121 0.96 11.64 7.15
CA ALA A 121 2.23 10.99 6.88
C ALA A 121 2.67 10.11 8.07
N ALA A 122 2.53 10.61 9.32
CA ALA A 122 2.84 9.82 10.51
C ALA A 122 1.98 8.55 10.62
N ALA A 123 0.67 8.68 10.41
CA ALA A 123 -0.25 7.53 10.39
C ALA A 123 0.10 6.54 9.26
N SER A 124 0.47 7.05 8.08
CA SER A 124 0.91 6.24 6.94
C SER A 124 2.20 5.47 7.24
N ILE A 125 3.19 6.12 7.87
CA ILE A 125 4.46 5.50 8.28
C ILE A 125 4.21 4.33 9.24
N SER A 126 3.36 4.51 10.25
CA SER A 126 3.04 3.44 11.22
C SER A 126 2.44 2.21 10.53
N ARG A 127 1.49 2.42 9.60
CA ARG A 127 0.86 1.34 8.83
C ARG A 127 1.85 0.61 7.94
N LYS A 128 2.66 1.36 7.19
CA LYS A 128 3.71 0.80 6.32
C LYS A 128 4.73 0.02 7.13
N ARG A 129 5.09 0.48 8.33
CA ARG A 129 6.04 -0.23 9.20
C ARG A 129 5.47 -1.57 9.68
N ALA A 130 4.20 -1.61 10.09
CA ALA A 130 3.53 -2.85 10.45
C ALA A 130 3.54 -3.87 9.29
N LYS A 131 3.15 -3.44 8.08
CA LYS A 131 3.16 -4.31 6.89
C LYS A 131 4.56 -4.75 6.48
N SER A 132 5.55 -3.87 6.63
CA SER A 132 6.95 -4.19 6.36
C SER A 132 7.47 -5.31 7.26
N ILE A 133 7.01 -5.41 8.51
CA ILE A 133 7.41 -6.51 9.40
C ILE A 133 6.90 -7.86 8.87
N GLU A 134 5.65 -7.91 8.39
CA GLU A 134 5.10 -9.11 7.78
C GLU A 134 5.87 -9.53 6.52
N LEU A 135 6.18 -8.56 5.64
CA LEU A 135 6.94 -8.81 4.43
C LEU A 135 8.37 -9.29 4.71
N ILE A 136 9.05 -8.70 5.70
CA ILE A 136 10.40 -9.12 6.13
C ILE A 136 10.37 -10.59 6.54
N GLY A 137 9.39 -11.00 7.35
CA GLY A 137 9.29 -12.39 7.80
C GLY A 137 9.10 -13.38 6.65
N LEU A 138 8.30 -13.03 5.64
CA LEU A 138 8.12 -13.87 4.45
C LEU A 138 9.41 -13.98 3.62
N ILE A 139 10.09 -12.86 3.39
CA ILE A 139 11.35 -12.85 2.63
C ILE A 139 12.42 -13.65 3.37
N GLU A 140 12.53 -13.48 4.69
CA GLU A 140 13.48 -14.23 5.51
C GLU A 140 13.21 -15.73 5.43
N GLU A 141 11.96 -16.15 5.60
CA GLU A 141 11.56 -17.57 5.46
C GLU A 141 11.89 -18.13 4.07
N ARG A 142 11.65 -17.35 3.00
CA ARG A 142 11.95 -17.76 1.62
C ARG A 142 13.45 -17.94 1.40
N LEU A 143 14.26 -16.99 1.86
CA LEU A 143 15.72 -17.02 1.70
C LEU A 143 16.39 -18.08 2.58
N ASP A 144 15.82 -18.44 3.73
CA ASP A 144 16.31 -19.56 4.55
C ASP A 144 16.02 -20.92 3.90
N ARG A 145 14.91 -21.06 3.17
CA ARG A 145 14.56 -22.28 2.41
C ARG A 145 15.40 -22.44 1.15
N GLU A 146 15.71 -21.34 0.45
CA GLU A 146 16.46 -21.32 -0.81
C GLU A 146 17.62 -20.30 -0.73
N PRO A 147 18.74 -20.67 -0.06
CA PRO A 147 19.89 -19.78 0.13
C PRO A 147 20.54 -19.30 -1.17
N GLU A 148 20.32 -19.97 -2.29
CA GLU A 148 20.77 -19.59 -3.62
C GLU A 148 20.13 -18.29 -4.15
N LEU A 149 18.99 -17.88 -3.59
CA LEU A 149 18.33 -16.62 -3.92
C LEU A 149 18.98 -15.40 -3.27
N ARG A 150 19.94 -15.63 -2.35
CA ARG A 150 20.61 -14.58 -1.62
C ARG A 150 21.62 -13.85 -2.50
N VAL A 151 21.60 -12.52 -2.42
CA VAL A 151 22.46 -11.58 -3.15
C VAL A 151 23.42 -10.84 -2.23
N LEU A 152 23.15 -10.76 -0.92
CA LEU A 152 23.96 -10.02 0.05
C LEU A 152 24.96 -10.94 0.77
N GLU A 153 26.16 -11.06 0.20
CA GLU A 153 27.24 -11.85 0.80
C GLU A 153 27.71 -11.30 2.17
N GLY A 154 28.05 -12.20 3.09
CA GLY A 154 28.61 -11.87 4.41
C GLY A 154 27.63 -11.26 5.42
N HIS A 155 26.33 -11.20 5.10
CA HIS A 155 25.29 -10.66 5.98
C HIS A 155 24.30 -11.77 6.38
N SER A 156 23.43 -11.53 7.37
CA SER A 156 22.38 -12.48 7.76
C SER A 156 21.18 -12.43 6.82
N THR A 157 20.41 -13.52 6.73
CA THR A 157 19.13 -13.56 5.99
C THR A 157 18.18 -12.44 6.43
N ALA A 158 18.05 -12.23 7.74
CA ALA A 158 17.27 -11.13 8.32
C ALA A 158 17.68 -9.75 7.78
N THR A 159 18.98 -9.48 7.68
CA THR A 159 19.48 -8.17 7.20
C THR A 159 19.14 -7.96 5.73
N GLU A 160 19.33 -8.99 4.92
CA GLU A 160 19.00 -8.99 3.51
C GLU A 160 17.49 -8.79 3.28
N ALA A 161 16.65 -9.51 4.03
CA ALA A 161 15.21 -9.34 4.02
C ALA A 161 14.77 -7.92 4.42
N MET A 162 15.41 -7.34 5.44
CA MET A 162 15.18 -5.94 5.84
C MET A 162 15.52 -4.94 4.73
N VAL A 163 16.63 -5.14 4.01
CA VAL A 163 17.04 -4.28 2.90
C VAL A 163 16.06 -4.40 1.74
N ILE A 164 15.72 -5.62 1.31
CA ILE A 164 14.76 -5.88 0.23
C ILE A 164 13.41 -5.23 0.55
N ALA A 165 12.84 -5.53 1.71
CA ALA A 165 11.55 -4.95 2.12
C ALA A 165 11.62 -3.43 2.27
N GLY A 166 12.76 -2.90 2.72
CA GLY A 166 13.00 -1.46 2.82
C GLY A 166 12.96 -0.77 1.47
N VAL A 167 13.67 -1.31 0.47
CA VAL A 167 13.70 -0.80 -0.91
C VAL A 167 12.30 -0.85 -1.53
N VAL A 168 11.59 -1.97 -1.41
CA VAL A 168 10.23 -2.11 -1.95
C VAL A 168 9.25 -1.14 -1.28
N ARG A 169 9.34 -0.95 0.04
CA ARG A 169 8.51 0.01 0.77
C ARG A 169 8.73 1.45 0.29
N GLU A 170 9.98 1.84 0.04
CA GLU A 170 10.29 3.19 -0.49
C GLU A 170 9.86 3.33 -1.94
N ALA A 171 10.06 2.31 -2.78
CA ALA A 171 9.57 2.31 -4.15
C ALA A 171 8.04 2.45 -4.20
N LEU A 172 7.31 1.75 -3.32
CA LEU A 172 5.87 1.89 -3.19
C LEU A 172 5.46 3.29 -2.71
N TRP A 173 6.24 3.92 -1.84
CA TRP A 173 5.96 5.29 -1.41
C TRP A 173 6.15 6.29 -2.55
N LEU A 174 7.25 6.20 -3.28
CA LEU A 174 7.53 7.05 -4.44
C LEU A 174 6.45 6.88 -5.52
N SER A 175 6.01 5.64 -5.76
CA SER A 175 4.97 5.37 -6.76
C SER A 175 3.61 5.99 -6.41
N ILE A 176 3.34 6.33 -5.14
CA ILE A 176 2.05 6.92 -4.73
C ILE A 176 2.12 8.41 -4.35
N ALA A 177 3.29 8.89 -3.92
CA ALA A 177 3.42 10.23 -3.34
C ALA A 177 4.42 11.14 -4.08
N ALA A 178 5.27 10.60 -4.95
CA ALA A 178 6.22 11.43 -5.68
C ALA A 178 5.46 12.47 -6.53
N PRO A 179 5.89 13.75 -6.56
CA PRO A 179 5.25 14.79 -7.35
C PRO A 179 5.09 14.38 -8.82
N ASP A 180 6.11 13.73 -9.37
CA ASP A 180 6.20 13.35 -10.77
C ASP A 180 5.54 12.00 -11.08
N SER A 181 5.01 11.29 -10.08
CA SER A 181 4.32 10.03 -10.33
C SER A 181 2.95 10.25 -10.95
N ASP A 182 2.73 9.71 -12.16
CA ASP A 182 1.44 9.69 -12.82
C ASP A 182 0.63 8.47 -12.38
N CYS A 183 -0.35 8.69 -11.51
CA CYS A 183 -1.17 7.60 -10.99
C CYS A 183 -2.12 6.97 -12.04
N SER A 184 -2.18 7.48 -13.28
CA SER A 184 -2.90 6.82 -14.38
C SER A 184 -2.18 5.56 -14.88
N ASP A 185 -0.88 5.45 -14.65
CA ASP A 185 -0.09 4.26 -15.00
C ASP A 185 -0.33 3.08 -14.05
N ALA A 186 -0.14 1.87 -14.59
CA ALA A 186 -0.19 0.64 -13.82
C ALA A 186 0.78 0.69 -12.62
N LEU A 187 0.40 0.08 -11.50
CA LEU A 187 1.21 0.10 -10.28
C LEU A 187 2.60 -0.53 -10.52
N SER A 188 2.66 -1.66 -11.22
CA SER A 188 3.91 -2.30 -11.64
C SER A 188 4.85 -1.35 -12.37
N SER A 189 4.34 -0.58 -13.33
CA SER A 189 5.13 0.42 -14.07
C SER A 189 5.73 1.45 -13.10
N ARG A 190 4.88 2.04 -12.26
CA ARG A 190 5.31 3.07 -11.30
C ARG A 190 6.30 2.53 -10.25
N LEU A 191 6.14 1.27 -9.83
CA LEU A 191 7.09 0.61 -8.92
C LEU A 191 8.45 0.43 -9.59
N ASN A 192 8.48 -0.03 -10.84
CA ASN A 192 9.72 -0.19 -11.60
C ASN A 192 10.44 1.14 -11.83
N ASP A 193 9.70 2.21 -12.15
CA ASP A 193 10.26 3.55 -12.30
C ASP A 193 10.87 4.04 -10.97
N SER A 194 10.17 3.79 -9.85
CA SER A 194 10.65 4.17 -8.52
C SER A 194 11.92 3.39 -8.12
N LEU A 195 11.99 2.10 -8.43
CA LEU A 195 13.20 1.30 -8.20
C LEU A 195 14.37 1.76 -9.06
N THR A 196 14.11 2.12 -10.32
CA THR A 196 15.12 2.67 -11.23
C THR A 196 15.67 3.98 -10.68
N LEU A 197 14.80 4.87 -10.21
CA LEU A 197 15.20 6.13 -9.57
C LEU A 197 16.07 5.91 -8.33
N ILE A 198 15.68 4.99 -7.45
CA ILE A 198 16.50 4.62 -6.27
C ILE A 198 17.88 4.13 -6.72
N ASN A 199 17.94 3.23 -7.70
CA ASN A 199 19.19 2.67 -8.22
C ASN A 199 20.11 3.74 -8.84
N ASP A 200 19.55 4.67 -9.62
CA ASP A 200 20.32 5.73 -10.26
C ASP A 200 20.92 6.71 -9.26
N VAL A 201 20.16 7.08 -8.22
CA VAL A 201 20.68 7.88 -7.11
C VAL A 201 21.80 7.15 -6.39
N MET A 202 21.60 5.87 -6.07
CA MET A 202 22.60 5.07 -5.35
C MET A 202 23.92 4.92 -6.11
N LYS A 203 23.88 4.80 -7.45
CA LYS A 203 25.09 4.78 -8.30
C LYS A 203 25.83 6.12 -8.33
N GLY A 204 25.12 7.23 -8.10
CA GLY A 204 25.69 8.59 -8.10
C GLY A 204 26.33 9.02 -6.78
N ILE A 205 26.00 8.36 -5.67
CA ILE A 205 26.51 8.71 -4.34
C ILE A 205 27.94 8.19 -4.16
N ARG A 206 28.83 9.04 -3.62
CA ARG A 206 30.19 8.66 -3.21
C ARG A 206 30.27 8.71 -1.68
N TRP A 207 30.90 7.70 -1.08
CA TRP A 207 31.11 7.56 0.35
C TRP A 207 32.58 7.74 0.69
#